data_AF-A0A1S9AQ13-F1
#
_entry.id   AF-A0A1S9AQ13-F1
#
_cell.length_a   1.000
_cell.length_b   1.000
_cell.length_c   1.000
_cell.angle_alpha   90.00
_cell.angle_beta   90.00
_cell.angle_gamma   90.00
#
_symmetry.space_group_name_H-M   'P 1'
#
loop_
_entity.id
_entity.type
_entity.pdbx_description
1 polymer ?
#
loop_
_entity_poly.entity_id
_entity_poly.type
_entity_poly.pdbx_seq_one_letter_code
_entity_poly.pdbx_strand_id
1 'polypeptide(L)'
;MKEKEKEITPLRQLLEKLGQRSSIVQATLTRLHERGVKASMSLVYKTINGEVQRHDIAETFIEVAEQELARRRQLEDRARQLIAEA
;
A
#
# COMPACT_ATOMS: atom_id res chain seq x y z
N MET A 1 -29.28 -12.94 10.08
CA MET A 1 -28.64 -11.61 9.98
C MET A 1 -28.05 -11.51 8.59
N LYS A 2 -28.46 -10.54 7.77
CA LYS A 2 -27.80 -10.31 6.48
C LYS A 2 -26.44 -9.69 6.80
N GLU A 3 -25.37 -10.46 6.61
CA GLU A 3 -24.02 -9.91 6.60
C GLU A 3 -24.02 -8.81 5.54
N LYS A 4 -23.93 -7.55 5.97
CA LYS A 4 -23.64 -6.46 5.04
C LYS A 4 -22.30 -6.84 4.42
N GLU A 5 -22.29 -7.20 3.14
CA GLU A 5 -21.07 -7.26 2.34
C GLU A 5 -20.34 -5.95 2.61
N LYS A 6 -19.25 -6.01 3.39
CA LYS A 6 -18.46 -4.84 3.70
C LYS A 6 -17.86 -4.39 2.38
N GLU A 7 -18.44 -3.33 1.82
CA GLU A 7 -17.97 -2.71 0.59
C GLU A 7 -16.45 -2.48 0.70
N ILE A 8 -15.71 -3.08 -0.22
CA ILE A 8 -14.25 -3.07 -0.17
C ILE A 8 -13.80 -1.65 -0.51
N THR A 9 -13.15 -0.98 0.44
CA THR A 9 -12.64 0.38 0.26
C THR A 9 -11.60 0.45 -0.87
N PRO A 10 -11.45 1.61 -1.56
CA PRO A 10 -10.43 1.78 -2.58
C PRO A 10 -9.01 1.46 -2.09
N LEU A 11 -8.67 1.84 -0.85
CA LEU A 11 -7.37 1.52 -0.24
C LEU A 11 -7.17 0.01 -0.07
N ARG A 12 -8.21 -0.71 0.34
CA ARG A 12 -8.15 -2.17 0.46
C ARG A 12 -8.00 -2.81 -0.91
N GLN A 13 -8.74 -2.38 -1.93
CA GLN A 13 -8.57 -2.88 -3.30
C GLN A 13 -7.14 -2.65 -3.81
N LEU A 14 -6.55 -1.48 -3.52
CA LEU A 14 -5.16 -1.18 -3.88
C LEU A 14 -4.17 -2.11 -3.17
N LEU A 15 -4.32 -2.31 -1.86
CA LEU A 15 -3.49 -3.25 -1.09
C LEU A 15 -3.57 -4.68 -1.66
N GLU A 16 -4.76 -5.10 -2.10
CA GLU A 16 -4.98 -6.41 -2.72
C GLU A 16 -4.23 -6.53 -4.06
N LYS A 17 -4.29 -5.50 -4.92
CA LYS A 17 -3.57 -5.47 -6.20
C LYS A 17 -2.05 -5.48 -6.05
N LEU A 18 -1.52 -4.87 -4.99
CA LEU A 18 -0.08 -4.89 -4.73
C LEU A 18 0.44 -6.28 -4.36
N GLY A 19 -0.43 -7.18 -3.86
CA GLY A 19 -0.13 -8.59 -3.58
C GLY A 19 0.75 -8.83 -2.35
N GLN A 20 1.72 -7.96 -2.06
CA GLN A 20 2.67 -8.09 -0.96
C GLN A 20 2.23 -7.31 0.29
N ARG A 21 1.03 -7.60 0.79
CA ARG A 21 0.32 -6.78 1.79
C ARG A 21 1.17 -6.42 3.01
N SER A 22 1.88 -7.40 3.57
CA SER A 22 2.75 -7.18 4.75
C SER A 22 3.88 -6.19 4.47
N SER A 23 4.56 -6.30 3.31
CA SER A 23 5.67 -5.41 2.96
C SER A 23 5.24 -3.95 2.77
N ILE A 24 4.09 -3.72 2.11
CA ILE A 24 3.56 -2.37 1.86
C ILE A 24 3.13 -1.72 3.17
N VAL A 25 2.47 -2.47 4.04
CA VAL A 25 2.06 -1.98 5.36
C VAL A 25 3.28 -1.69 6.24
N GLN A 26 4.31 -2.53 6.19
CA GLN A 26 5.57 -2.26 6.90
C GLN A 26 6.28 -1.01 6.35
N ALA A 27 6.40 -0.86 5.04
CA ALA A 27 6.99 0.34 4.43
C ALA A 27 6.19 1.61 4.79
N THR A 28 4.85 1.51 4.85
CA THR A 28 3.97 2.59 5.32
C THR A 28 4.29 2.95 6.78
N LEU A 29 4.42 1.95 7.66
CA LEU A 29 4.80 2.19 9.06
C LEU A 29 6.16 2.84 9.21
N THR A 30 7.16 2.37 8.44
CA THR A 30 8.51 2.95 8.45
C THR A 30 8.46 4.43 8.06
N ARG A 31 7.77 4.77 6.97
CA ARG A 31 7.66 6.17 6.54
C ARG A 31 6.87 7.04 7.50
N LEU A 32 5.82 6.51 8.12
CA LEU A 32 5.11 7.23 9.19
C LEU A 32 6.04 7.51 10.38
N HIS A 33 6.86 6.54 10.77
CA HIS A 33 7.82 6.70 11.86
C HIS A 33 8.89 7.75 11.54
N GLU A 34 9.44 7.74 10.32
CA GLU A 34 10.40 8.75 9.83
C GLU A 34 9.82 10.17 9.90
N ARG A 35 8.51 10.32 9.69
CA ARG A 35 7.77 11.59 9.78
C ARG A 35 7.34 11.95 11.20
N GLY A 36 7.74 11.17 12.22
CA GLY A 36 7.35 11.38 13.62
C GLY A 36 5.90 11.00 13.93
N VAL A 37 5.20 10.33 13.00
CA VAL A 37 3.81 9.91 13.18
C VAL A 37 3.77 8.54 13.87
N LYS A 38 3.17 8.51 15.07
CA LYS A 38 2.96 7.26 15.81
C LYS A 38 1.80 6.48 15.20
N ALA A 39 2.11 5.35 14.58
CA ALA A 39 1.12 4.40 14.06
C ALA A 39 1.52 2.97 14.41
N SER A 40 0.51 2.09 14.57
CA SER A 40 0.70 0.65 14.73
C SER A 40 0.22 -0.08 13.49
N MET A 41 0.73 -1.29 13.26
CA MET A 41 0.31 -2.10 12.13
C MET A 41 -1.21 -2.34 12.10
N SER A 42 -1.82 -2.56 13.27
CA SER A 42 -3.28 -2.67 13.38
C SER A 42 -3.99 -1.40 12.96
N LEU A 43 -3.50 -0.23 13.35
CA LEU A 43 -4.09 1.06 12.97
C LEU A 43 -4.00 1.30 11.45
N VAL A 44 -2.89 0.91 10.83
CA VAL A 44 -2.74 0.98 9.36
C VAL A 44 -3.77 0.11 8.66
N TYR A 45 -3.91 -1.17 9.07
CA TYR A 45 -4.93 -2.05 8.50
C TYR A 45 -6.36 -1.53 8.70
N LYS A 46 -6.68 -1.03 9.90
CA LYS A 46 -7.99 -0.44 10.18
C LYS A 46 -8.27 0.76 9.27
N THR A 47 -7.26 1.60 9.04
CA THR A 47 -7.38 2.75 8.13
C THR A 47 -7.60 2.30 6.69
N ILE A 48 -6.81 1.33 6.21
CA ILE A 48 -6.96 0.75 4.86
C ILE A 48 -8.35 0.13 4.68
N ASN A 49 -8.85 -0.59 5.69
CA ASN A 49 -10.19 -1.19 5.68
C ASN A 49 -11.34 -0.18 5.83
N GLY A 50 -11.05 1.11 6.02
CA GLY A 50 -12.05 2.15 6.28
C GLY A 50 -12.73 2.05 7.65
N GLU A 51 -12.15 1.30 8.58
CA GLU A 51 -12.66 1.16 9.95
C GLU A 51 -12.32 2.40 10.79
N VAL A 52 -11.28 3.15 10.42
CA VAL A 52 -10.85 4.38 11.07
C VAL A 52 -10.43 5.40 10.00
N GLN A 53 -10.79 6.67 10.19
CA GLN A 53 -10.32 7.77 9.34
C GLN A 53 -9.05 8.39 9.91
N ARG A 54 -7.92 8.16 9.22
CA ARG A 54 -6.61 8.73 9.54
C ARG A 54 -5.92 9.17 8.25
N HIS A 55 -6.04 10.45 7.94
CA HIS A 55 -5.55 11.03 6.68
C HIS A 55 -4.04 10.85 6.50
N ASP A 56 -3.27 11.09 7.56
CA ASP A 56 -1.82 10.90 7.61
C ASP A 56 -1.38 9.47 7.20
N ILE A 57 -2.11 8.47 7.68
CA ILE A 57 -1.86 7.06 7.37
C ILE A 57 -2.31 6.72 5.95
N ALA A 58 -3.47 7.21 5.53
CA ALA A 58 -4.00 6.96 4.19
C ALA A 58 -3.10 7.57 3.09
N GLU A 59 -2.66 8.82 3.26
CA GLU A 59 -1.74 9.50 2.35
C GLU A 59 -0.40 8.77 2.28
N THR A 60 0.19 8.44 3.43
CA THR A 60 1.47 7.73 3.46
C THR A 60 1.37 6.35 2.81
N PHE A 61 0.25 5.64 2.98
CA PHE A 61 0.01 4.37 2.31
C PHE A 61 -0.06 4.53 0.78
N ILE A 62 -0.76 5.57 0.29
CA ILE A 62 -0.86 5.86 -1.14
C ILE A 62 0.53 6.15 -1.73
N GLU A 63 1.32 7.01 -1.07
CA GLU A 63 2.68 7.33 -1.53
C GLU A 63 3.56 6.07 -1.65
N VAL A 64 3.50 5.18 -0.66
CA VAL A 64 4.24 3.92 -0.69
C VAL A 64 3.76 3.02 -1.82
N ALA A 65 2.45 2.95 -2.04
CA ALA A 65 1.88 2.19 -3.14
C ALA A 65 2.32 2.72 -4.52
N GLU A 66 2.34 4.03 -4.70
CA GLU A 66 2.81 4.68 -5.93
C GLU A 66 4.28 4.37 -6.21
N GLN A 67 5.12 4.45 -5.18
CA GLN A 67 6.54 4.12 -5.30
C GLN A 67 6.77 2.66 -5.68
N GLU A 68 6.03 1.73 -5.07
CA GLU A 68 6.14 0.32 -5.43
C GLU A 68 5.70 0.07 -6.88
N LEU A 69 4.60 0.70 -7.33
CA LEU A 69 4.15 0.57 -8.71
C LEU A 69 5.16 1.17 -9.70
N ALA A 70 5.75 2.32 -9.39
CA ALA A 70 6.81 2.92 -10.20
C ALA A 70 8.04 2.00 -10.29
N ARG A 71 8.47 1.43 -9.15
CA ARG A 71 9.59 0.46 -9.10
C ARG A 71 9.33 -0.76 -9.96
N ARG A 72 8.11 -1.31 -9.92
CA ARG A 72 7.73 -2.47 -10.76
C ARG A 72 7.80 -2.14 -12.25
N ARG A 73 7.28 -0.98 -12.67
CA ARG A 73 7.38 -0.53 -14.07
C ARG A 73 8.83 -0.42 -14.52
N GLN A 74 9.69 0.20 -13.72
CA GLN A 74 11.12 0.33 -14.03
C GLN A 74 11.81 -1.04 -14.16
N LEU A 75 11.46 -2.01 -13.32
CA LEU A 75 12.01 -3.36 -13.42
C LEU A 75 11.52 -4.09 -14.67
N GLU A 76 10.25 -3.97 -15.04
CA GLU A 76 9.71 -4.53 -16.27
C GLU A 76 10.37 -3.93 -17.50
N ASP A 77 10.54 -2.61 -17.54
CA ASP A 77 11.20 -1.91 -18.64
C ASP A 77 12.66 -2.35 -18.76
N ARG A 78 13.39 -2.43 -17.64
CA ARG A 78 14.78 -2.91 -17.61
C ARG A 78 14.89 -4.36 -18.06
N ALA A 79 13.96 -5.23 -17.66
CA ALA A 79 13.95 -6.62 -18.10
C ALA A 79 13.75 -6.72 -19.62
N ARG A 80 12.86 -5.91 -20.20
CA ARG A 80 12.64 -5.85 -21.64
C ARG A 80 13.89 -5.37 -22.39
N GLN A 81 14.58 -4.35 -21.87
CA GLN A 81 15.85 -3.88 -22.45
C GLN A 81 16.91 -4.98 -22.48
N LEU A 82 17.11 -5.67 -21.35
CA LEU A 82 18.09 -6.76 -21.26
C LEU A 82 17.78 -7.93 -22.20
N ILE A 83 16.50 -8.24 -22.45
CA ILE A 83 16.08 -9.26 -23.43
C ILE A 83 16.38 -8.81 -24.86
N ALA A 84 16.22 -7.52 -25.17
CA ALA A 84 16.48 -6.99 -26.51
C ALA A 84 17.98 -6.86 -26.84
N GLU A 85 18.83 -6.76 -25.80
CA GLU A 85 20.29 -6.66 -25.92
C GLU A 85 21.00 -8.04 -25.92
N ALA A 86 20.30 -9.12 -25.58
CA ALA A 86 20.80 -10.50 -25.53
C ALA A 86 20.62 -11.25 -26.86
#